data_AF-J6ILP9-F1
#
_entry.id   AF-J6ILP9-F1
#
_cell.length_a   1.000
_cell.length_b   1.000
_cell.length_c   1.000
_cell.angle_alpha   90.00
_cell.angle_beta   90.00
_cell.angle_gamma   90.00
#
_symmetry.space_group_name_H-M   'P 1'
#
loop_
_entity.id
_entity.type
_entity.pdbx_description
1 polymer ?
#
loop_
_entity_poly.entity_id
_entity_poly.type
_entity_poly.pdbx_seq_one_letter_code
_entity_poly.pdbx_strand_id
1 'polypeptide(L)'
;MTRLEDHYRLHPFPFFVVHMAGIVAFLASIISGIMLMTNPSLDNTAHMVHRISSAALLLLFVAGMAEAVIVKARSAGRSNPPFGYRYHALADSGFKRDAAIYAAHSVISWVVLPLALVVMILSGFPFAGCLHSAHPVLGAAFVILVAAHTVLSVPARRIREEMDRRHGPAA
;
A
#
# COMPACT_ATOMS: atom_id res chain seq x y z
N MET A 1 7.14 -13.23 12.07
CA MET A 1 7.40 -11.79 12.04
C MET A 1 8.52 -11.55 11.07
N THR A 2 8.27 -10.92 9.92
CA THR A 2 9.40 -10.39 9.17
C THR A 2 9.96 -9.25 10.00
N ARG A 3 11.28 -9.10 10.12
CA ARG A 3 11.85 -7.99 10.90
C ARG A 3 11.41 -6.61 10.45
N LEU A 4 10.85 -6.47 9.25
CA LEU A 4 10.20 -5.25 8.79
C LEU A 4 9.00 -4.89 9.67
N GLU A 5 8.15 -5.87 9.97
CA GLU A 5 6.97 -5.68 10.82
C GLU A 5 7.36 -5.44 12.28
N ASP A 6 8.42 -6.10 12.77
CA ASP A 6 8.96 -5.84 14.12
C ASP A 6 9.63 -4.48 14.21
N HIS A 7 10.35 -4.07 13.17
CA HIS A 7 10.92 -2.75 13.08
C HIS A 7 9.81 -1.68 13.11
N TYR A 8 8.73 -1.86 12.36
CA TYR A 8 7.58 -0.95 12.44
C TYR A 8 6.82 -1.03 13.76
N ARG A 9 6.87 -2.17 14.47
CA ARG A 9 6.33 -2.26 15.84
C ARG A 9 7.19 -1.50 16.85
N LEU A 10 8.50 -1.52 16.71
CA LEU A 10 9.47 -0.89 17.62
C LEU A 10 9.75 0.58 17.26
N HIS A 11 9.63 0.94 15.99
CA HIS A 11 9.82 2.28 15.44
C HIS A 11 8.62 2.65 14.54
N PRO A 12 7.42 2.78 15.13
CA PRO A 12 6.20 3.03 14.35
C PRO A 12 6.19 4.41 13.70
N PHE A 13 6.89 5.39 14.28
CA PHE A 13 6.74 6.79 13.93
C PHE A 13 7.07 7.14 12.47
N PRO A 14 8.21 6.72 11.88
CA PRO A 14 8.54 7.10 10.50
C PRO A 14 7.55 6.51 9.48
N PHE A 15 7.32 5.20 9.54
CA PHE A 15 6.34 4.53 8.68
C PHE A 15 4.91 5.06 8.88
N PHE A 16 4.47 5.26 10.12
CA PHE A 16 3.14 5.77 10.41
C PHE A 16 2.94 7.18 9.85
N VAL A 17 3.91 8.08 10.02
CA VAL A 17 3.83 9.46 9.50
C VAL A 17 3.78 9.45 7.97
N VAL A 18 4.66 8.69 7.31
CA VAL A 18 4.67 8.58 5.84
C VAL A 18 3.36 8.00 5.33
N HIS A 19 2.83 6.97 6.00
CA HIS A 19 1.57 6.34 5.61
C HIS A 19 0.37 7.27 5.81
N MET A 20 0.26 7.96 6.95
CA MET A 20 -0.82 8.93 7.21
C MET A 20 -0.76 10.13 6.25
N ALA A 21 0.43 10.68 6.00
CA ALA A 21 0.62 11.73 5.01
C ALA A 21 0.22 11.25 3.61
N GLY A 22 0.54 9.99 3.27
CA GLY A 22 0.13 9.36 2.01
C GLY A 22 -1.38 9.28 1.86
N ILE A 23 -2.11 8.93 2.93
CA ILE A 23 -3.58 8.92 2.94
C ILE A 23 -4.13 10.32 2.66
N VAL A 24 -3.59 11.37 3.29
CA VAL A 24 -4.03 12.75 3.05
C VAL A 24 -3.79 13.17 1.60
N ALA A 25 -2.60 12.91 1.06
CA ALA A 25 -2.27 13.18 -0.34
C ALA A 25 -3.20 12.41 -1.30
N PHE A 26 -3.48 11.15 -0.99
CA PHE A 26 -4.39 10.31 -1.77
C PHE A 26 -5.83 10.86 -1.78
N LEU A 27 -6.36 11.25 -0.63
CA LEU A 27 -7.69 11.86 -0.54
C LEU A 27 -7.76 13.17 -1.34
N ALA A 28 -6.73 14.02 -1.25
CA ALA A 28 -6.65 15.25 -2.04
C ALA A 28 -6.62 14.96 -3.55
N SER A 29 -5.89 13.92 -3.99
CA SER A 29 -5.87 13.48 -5.39
C SER A 29 -7.22 12.94 -5.86
N ILE A 30 -7.93 12.16 -5.03
CA ILE A 30 -9.27 11.64 -5.38
C ILE A 30 -10.25 12.79 -5.53
N ILE A 31 -10.34 13.67 -4.53
CA ILE A 31 -11.31 14.78 -4.51
C ILE A 31 -11.07 15.68 -5.72
N SER A 32 -9.82 16.10 -5.95
CA SER A 32 -9.48 16.94 -7.11
C SER A 32 -9.69 16.20 -8.43
N GLY A 33 -9.42 14.89 -8.51
CA GLY A 33 -9.69 14.08 -9.69
C GLY A 33 -11.18 13.98 -10.03
N ILE A 34 -12.04 13.71 -9.05
CA ILE A 34 -13.50 13.67 -9.23
C ILE A 34 -14.03 15.03 -9.67
N MET A 35 -13.54 16.11 -9.06
CA MET A 35 -13.90 17.48 -9.45
C MET A 35 -13.58 17.74 -10.92
N LEU A 36 -12.36 17.42 -11.37
CA LEU A 36 -11.94 17.59 -12.77
C LEU A 36 -12.72 16.69 -13.75
N MET A 37 -13.09 15.49 -13.33
CA MET A 37 -13.92 14.58 -14.15
C MET A 37 -15.36 15.09 -14.33
N THR A 38 -15.95 15.64 -13.26
CA THR A 38 -17.34 16.09 -13.26
C THR A 38 -17.52 17.51 -13.79
N ASN A 39 -16.48 18.34 -13.68
CA ASN A 39 -16.49 19.73 -14.12
C ASN A 39 -15.16 20.05 -14.84
N PRO A 40 -15.01 19.67 -16.12
CA PRO A 40 -13.75 19.84 -16.86
C PRO A 40 -13.34 21.29 -17.07
N SER A 41 -14.27 22.24 -16.91
CA SER A 41 -14.02 23.68 -16.97
C SER A 41 -13.52 24.27 -15.64
N LEU A 42 -13.30 23.44 -14.62
CA LEU A 42 -12.75 23.91 -13.33
C LEU A 42 -11.36 24.50 -13.51
N ASP A 43 -11.13 25.52 -12.69
CA ASP A 43 -10.01 26.44 -12.81
C ASP A 43 -8.64 25.78 -12.55
N ASN A 44 -7.58 26.51 -12.88
CA ASN A 44 -6.17 26.09 -12.74
C ASN A 44 -5.83 25.51 -11.34
N THR A 45 -6.54 25.94 -10.30
CA THR A 45 -6.32 25.48 -8.92
C THR A 45 -6.62 23.99 -8.73
N ALA A 46 -7.70 23.45 -9.31
CA ALA A 46 -8.03 22.03 -9.15
C ALA A 46 -6.99 21.14 -9.84
N HIS A 47 -6.55 21.53 -11.05
CA HIS A 47 -5.44 20.89 -11.75
C HIS A 47 -4.13 20.94 -10.96
N MET A 48 -3.82 22.09 -10.35
CA MET A 48 -2.62 22.26 -9.54
C MET A 48 -2.66 21.37 -8.29
N VAL A 49 -3.77 21.38 -7.55
CA VAL A 49 -3.96 20.51 -6.37
C VAL A 49 -3.78 19.04 -6.77
N HIS A 50 -4.44 18.59 -7.84
CA HIS A 50 -4.35 17.21 -8.30
C HIS A 50 -2.92 16.78 -8.65
N ARG A 51 -2.16 17.66 -9.34
CA ARG A 51 -0.76 17.39 -9.70
C ARG A 51 0.13 17.35 -8.46
N ILE A 52 0.01 18.33 -7.56
CA ILE A 52 0.83 18.41 -6.35
C ILE A 52 0.55 17.23 -5.43
N SER A 53 -0.73 16.90 -5.19
CA SER A 53 -1.09 15.78 -4.31
C SER A 53 -0.64 14.45 -4.90
N SER A 54 -0.73 14.27 -6.22
CA SER A 54 -0.26 13.04 -6.88
C SER A 54 1.27 12.91 -6.87
N ALA A 55 2.00 14.02 -7.03
CA ALA A 55 3.45 14.04 -6.88
C ALA A 55 3.87 13.77 -5.43
N ALA A 56 3.18 14.36 -4.44
CA ALA A 56 3.40 14.09 -3.03
C ALA A 56 3.15 12.61 -2.69
N LEU A 57 2.07 12.03 -3.23
CA LEU A 57 1.76 10.61 -3.07
C LEU A 57 2.88 9.72 -3.62
N LEU A 58 3.45 10.04 -4.78
CA LEU A 58 4.59 9.33 -5.35
C LEU A 58 5.81 9.41 -4.43
N LEU A 59 6.16 10.62 -3.98
CA LEU A 59 7.35 10.85 -3.14
C LEU A 59 7.24 10.12 -1.80
N LEU A 60 6.06 10.17 -1.17
CA LEU A 60 5.79 9.45 0.08
C LEU A 60 5.84 7.94 -0.13
N PHE A 61 5.33 7.44 -1.26
CA PHE A 61 5.43 6.04 -1.62
C PHE A 61 6.90 5.60 -1.80
N VAL A 62 7.70 6.37 -2.54
CA VAL A 62 9.14 6.11 -2.71
C VAL A 62 9.87 6.14 -1.38
N ALA A 63 9.56 7.10 -0.50
CA ALA A 63 10.13 7.17 0.84
C ALA A 63 9.81 5.91 1.66
N GLY A 64 8.55 5.46 1.66
CA GLY A 64 8.14 4.22 2.34
C GLY A 64 8.81 2.97 1.77
N MET A 65 8.95 2.89 0.44
CA MET A 65 9.69 1.79 -0.22
C MET A 65 11.18 1.82 0.14
N ALA A 66 11.81 2.99 0.14
CA ALA A 66 13.22 3.15 0.50
C ALA A 66 13.46 2.72 1.96
N GLU A 67 12.58 3.14 2.89
CA GLU A 67 12.60 2.68 4.27
C GLU A 67 12.49 1.16 4.34
N ALA A 68 11.53 0.56 3.62
CA ALA A 68 11.35 -0.89 3.62
C ALA A 68 12.59 -1.64 3.13
N VAL A 69 13.24 -1.14 2.07
CA VAL A 69 14.48 -1.68 1.52
C VAL A 69 15.62 -1.54 2.54
N ILE A 70 15.79 -0.37 3.15
CA ILE A 70 16.85 -0.11 4.14
C ILE A 70 16.71 -1.07 5.33
N VAL A 71 15.50 -1.23 5.88
CA VAL A 71 15.24 -2.12 7.01
C VAL A 71 15.52 -3.57 6.64
N LYS A 72 15.11 -3.99 5.44
CA LYS A 72 15.39 -5.35 4.94
C LYS A 72 16.88 -5.60 4.73
N ALA A 73 17.61 -4.64 4.14
CA ALA A 73 19.05 -4.72 3.94
C ALA A 73 19.82 -4.79 5.28
N ARG A 74 19.45 -3.97 6.27
CA ARG A 74 20.03 -4.01 7.62
C ARG A 74 19.71 -5.31 8.38
N SER A 75 18.69 -6.03 7.96
CA SER A 75 18.27 -7.31 8.53
C SER A 75 18.84 -8.52 7.78
N ALA A 76 19.60 -8.32 6.69
CA ALA A 76 20.21 -9.40 5.92
C ALA A 76 21.24 -10.18 6.77
N GLY A 77 21.24 -11.50 6.65
CA GLY A 77 22.17 -12.38 7.38
C GLY A 77 21.78 -12.72 8.82
N ARG A 78 20.63 -12.24 9.33
CA ARG A 78 20.05 -12.73 10.59
C ARG A 78 18.90 -13.70 10.30
N SER A 79 18.58 -14.61 11.22
CA SER A 79 17.33 -15.40 11.20
C SER A 79 16.17 -14.47 10.84
N ASN A 80 15.61 -14.65 9.66
CA ASN A 80 14.49 -13.85 9.19
C ASN A 80 13.53 -14.85 8.56
N PRO A 81 12.33 -15.03 9.10
CA PRO A 81 11.39 -15.96 8.51
C PRO A 81 11.07 -15.51 7.07
N PRO A 82 11.01 -16.45 6.11
CA PRO A 82 10.80 -16.11 4.72
C PRO A 82 9.48 -15.38 4.52
N PHE A 83 9.39 -14.61 3.43
CA PHE A 83 8.12 -14.01 3.02
C PHE A 83 7.06 -15.12 2.90
N GLY A 84 5.90 -14.92 3.52
CA GLY A 84 4.84 -15.93 3.55
C GLY A 84 4.94 -16.98 4.67
N TYR A 85 5.91 -16.91 5.60
CA TYR A 85 5.98 -17.83 6.75
C TYR A 85 4.64 -17.97 7.50
N ARG A 86 3.94 -16.85 7.74
CA ARG A 86 2.62 -16.89 8.39
C ARG A 86 1.53 -17.53 7.53
N TYR A 87 1.60 -17.37 6.21
CA TYR A 87 0.70 -18.06 5.29
C TYR A 87 0.91 -19.58 5.39
N HIS A 88 2.16 -20.04 5.34
CA HIS A 88 2.48 -21.46 5.49
C HIS A 88 2.04 -21.98 6.87
N ALA A 89 2.38 -21.28 7.95
CA ALA A 89 1.97 -21.67 9.31
C ALA A 89 0.44 -21.76 9.47
N LEU A 90 -0.33 -20.85 8.87
CA LEU A 90 -1.80 -20.90 8.89
C LEU A 90 -2.37 -22.03 8.02
N ALA A 91 -1.79 -22.25 6.83
CA ALA A 91 -2.20 -23.31 5.92
C ALA A 91 -1.93 -24.69 6.53
N ASP A 92 -0.75 -24.87 7.14
CA ASP A 92 -0.31 -26.11 7.78
C ASP A 92 -1.11 -26.41 9.06
N SER A 93 -1.59 -25.37 9.75
CA SER A 93 -2.45 -25.49 10.94
C SER A 93 -3.95 -25.68 10.62
N GLY A 94 -4.33 -25.83 9.35
CA GLY A 94 -5.72 -26.07 8.92
C GLY A 94 -6.60 -24.81 8.82
N PHE A 95 -6.07 -23.61 9.09
CA PHE A 95 -6.79 -22.33 9.02
C PHE A 95 -6.81 -21.76 7.60
N LYS A 96 -7.32 -22.54 6.63
CA LYS A 96 -7.27 -22.20 5.19
C LYS A 96 -7.90 -20.84 4.84
N ARG A 97 -9.00 -20.47 5.50
CA ARG A 97 -9.66 -19.17 5.30
C ARG A 97 -8.79 -18.01 5.75
N ASP A 98 -8.16 -18.13 6.92
CA ASP A 98 -7.32 -17.08 7.49
C ASP A 98 -6.01 -16.94 6.70
N ALA A 99 -5.46 -18.07 6.24
CA ALA A 99 -4.33 -18.08 5.31
C ALA A 99 -4.66 -17.30 4.02
N ALA A 100 -5.83 -17.51 3.42
CA ALA A 100 -6.26 -16.81 2.22
C ALA A 100 -6.44 -15.30 2.45
N ILE A 101 -7.08 -14.89 3.55
CA ILE A 101 -7.27 -13.47 3.91
C ILE A 101 -5.91 -12.79 4.10
N TYR A 102 -5.01 -13.41 4.87
CA TYR A 102 -3.67 -12.87 5.13
C TYR A 102 -2.84 -12.78 3.85
N ALA A 103 -2.91 -13.80 2.99
CA ALA A 103 -2.22 -13.81 1.70
C ALA A 103 -2.77 -12.71 0.79
N ALA A 104 -4.09 -12.58 0.65
CA ALA A 104 -4.73 -11.56 -0.18
C ALA A 104 -4.34 -10.16 0.29
N HIS A 105 -4.43 -9.88 1.60
CA HIS A 105 -3.98 -8.61 2.16
C HIS A 105 -2.50 -8.35 1.86
N SER A 106 -1.63 -9.34 2.04
CA SER A 106 -0.18 -9.18 1.83
C SER A 106 0.16 -8.92 0.36
N VAL A 107 -0.43 -9.66 -0.57
CA VAL A 107 -0.23 -9.50 -2.02
C VAL A 107 -0.72 -8.12 -2.47
N ILE A 108 -1.92 -7.71 -2.03
CA ILE A 108 -2.45 -6.38 -2.35
C ILE A 108 -1.53 -5.28 -1.83
N SER A 109 -1.12 -5.36 -0.56
CA SER A 109 -0.33 -4.30 0.10
C SER A 109 1.08 -4.15 -0.47
N TRP A 110 1.76 -5.27 -0.75
CA TRP A 110 3.19 -5.26 -1.08
C TRP A 110 3.50 -5.37 -2.57
N VAL A 111 2.53 -5.77 -3.39
CA VAL A 111 2.76 -6.01 -4.83
C VAL A 111 1.77 -5.22 -5.66
N VAL A 112 0.47 -5.47 -5.48
CA VAL A 112 -0.55 -4.94 -6.41
C VAL A 112 -0.70 -3.43 -6.26
N LEU A 113 -0.84 -2.91 -5.04
CA LEU A 113 -0.95 -1.47 -4.78
C LEU A 113 0.27 -0.67 -5.27
N PRO A 114 1.50 -1.05 -4.91
CA PRO A 114 2.73 -0.47 -5.47
C PRO A 114 2.73 -0.35 -7.00
N LEU A 115 2.46 -1.44 -7.70
CA LEU A 115 2.47 -1.48 -9.16
C LEU A 115 1.34 -0.64 -9.74
N ALA A 116 0.13 -0.76 -9.20
CA ALA A 116 -1.03 0.00 -9.65
C ALA A 116 -0.82 1.51 -9.44
N LEU A 117 -0.19 1.93 -8.34
CA LEU A 117 0.13 3.33 -8.08
C LEU A 117 1.10 3.90 -9.13
N VAL A 118 2.17 3.16 -9.45
CA VAL A 118 3.13 3.56 -10.49
C VAL A 118 2.43 3.69 -11.84
N VAL A 119 1.64 2.69 -12.24
CA VAL A 119 0.89 2.73 -13.51
C VAL A 119 -0.09 3.90 -13.54
N MET A 120 -0.82 4.14 -12.45
CA MET A 120 -1.76 5.25 -12.35
C MET A 120 -1.05 6.61 -12.45
N ILE A 121 0.09 6.80 -11.80
CA ILE A 121 0.84 8.06 -11.91
C ILE A 121 1.39 8.25 -13.31
N LEU A 122 1.98 7.21 -13.92
CA LEU A 122 2.47 7.26 -15.29
C LEU A 122 1.35 7.60 -16.28
N SER A 123 0.15 7.07 -16.06
CA SER A 123 -1.04 7.40 -16.86
C SER A 123 -1.45 8.88 -16.76
N GLY A 124 -1.06 9.59 -15.70
CA GLY A 124 -1.34 11.03 -15.56
C GLY A 124 -0.58 11.90 -16.57
N PHE A 125 0.43 11.38 -17.26
CA PHE A 125 1.24 12.14 -18.19
C PHE A 125 0.76 12.00 -19.65
N PRO A 126 0.66 13.11 -20.41
CA PRO A 126 0.22 13.07 -21.81
C PRO A 126 1.07 12.18 -22.72
N PHE A 127 2.37 12.05 -22.44
CA PHE A 127 3.27 11.19 -23.22
C PHE A 127 2.97 9.69 -23.07
N ALA A 128 2.13 9.30 -22.11
CA ALA A 128 1.75 7.91 -21.86
C ALA A 128 0.71 7.37 -22.87
N GLY A 129 0.31 8.18 -23.86
CA GLY A 129 -0.52 7.76 -25.00
C GLY A 129 -1.84 7.14 -24.56
N CYS A 130 -2.12 5.89 -24.98
CA CYS A 130 -3.35 5.17 -24.64
C CYS A 130 -3.57 5.06 -23.12
N LEU A 131 -2.49 4.98 -22.34
CA LEU A 131 -2.59 4.90 -20.88
C LEU A 131 -3.18 6.19 -20.30
N HIS A 132 -2.88 7.35 -20.89
CA HIS A 132 -3.42 8.63 -20.48
C HIS A 132 -4.95 8.72 -20.65
N SER A 133 -5.45 8.19 -21.76
CA SER A 133 -6.90 8.13 -22.01
C SER A 133 -7.63 7.24 -21.01
N ALA A 134 -6.94 6.22 -20.47
CA ALA A 134 -7.48 5.32 -19.45
C ALA A 134 -7.30 5.83 -18.01
N HIS A 135 -6.65 6.97 -17.79
CA HIS A 135 -6.34 7.49 -16.45
C HIS A 135 -7.57 7.53 -15.50
N PRO A 136 -8.77 7.99 -15.92
CA PRO A 136 -9.94 7.97 -15.05
C PRO A 136 -10.34 6.57 -14.59
N VAL A 137 -10.30 5.59 -15.49
CA VAL A 137 -10.65 4.19 -15.20
C VAL A 137 -9.60 3.55 -14.31
N LEU A 138 -8.31 3.82 -14.56
CA LEU A 138 -7.20 3.36 -13.72
C LEU A 138 -7.28 3.97 -12.32
N GLY A 139 -7.66 5.25 -12.20
CA GLY A 139 -7.92 5.91 -10.93
C GLY A 139 -9.04 5.23 -10.15
N ALA A 140 -10.17 4.95 -10.79
CA ALA A 140 -11.29 4.24 -10.14
C ALA A 140 -10.88 2.82 -9.68
N ALA A 141 -10.17 2.07 -10.53
CA ALA A 141 -9.66 0.74 -10.19
C ALA A 141 -8.68 0.79 -9.00
N PHE A 142 -7.81 1.81 -8.96
CA PHE A 142 -6.89 2.02 -7.85
C PHE A 142 -7.64 2.33 -6.54
N VAL A 143 -8.68 3.17 -6.57
CA VAL A 143 -9.53 3.43 -5.39
C VAL A 143 -10.17 2.15 -4.85
N ILE A 144 -10.69 1.29 -5.73
CA ILE A 144 -11.26 -0.01 -5.35
C ILE A 144 -10.19 -0.89 -4.69
N LEU A 145 -8.98 -0.91 -5.23
CA LEU A 145 -7.87 -1.68 -4.69
C LEU A 145 -7.44 -1.17 -3.29
N VAL A 146 -7.41 0.16 -3.09
CA VAL A 146 -7.16 0.75 -1.78
C VAL A 146 -8.28 0.38 -0.79
N ALA A 147 -9.54 0.44 -1.20
CA ALA A 147 -10.66 0.03 -0.36
C ALA A 147 -10.54 -1.45 0.05
N ALA A 148 -10.18 -2.35 -0.89
CA ALA A 148 -9.93 -3.75 -0.60
C ALA A 148 -8.78 -3.95 0.41
N HIS A 149 -7.67 -3.23 0.25
CA HIS A 149 -6.58 -3.21 1.22
C HIS A 149 -7.06 -2.79 2.61
N THR A 150 -7.81 -1.69 2.71
CA THR A 150 -8.32 -1.17 3.98
C THR A 150 -9.25 -2.17 4.66
N VAL A 151 -10.20 -2.77 3.93
CA VAL A 151 -11.14 -3.76 4.48
C VAL A 151 -10.42 -5.01 4.97
N LEU A 152 -9.40 -5.46 4.24
CA LEU A 152 -8.61 -6.64 4.63
C LEU A 152 -7.60 -6.37 5.75
N SER A 153 -7.25 -5.12 6.01
CA SER A 153 -6.23 -4.75 7.01
C SER A 153 -6.62 -5.17 8.44
N VAL A 154 -7.89 -5.02 8.81
CA VAL A 154 -8.40 -5.37 10.15
C VAL A 154 -8.36 -6.89 10.40
N PRO A 155 -8.95 -7.75 9.55
CA PRO A 155 -8.88 -9.19 9.76
C PRO A 155 -7.44 -9.72 9.62
N ALA A 156 -6.64 -9.20 8.69
CA ALA A 156 -5.23 -9.60 8.57
C ALA A 156 -4.43 -9.27 9.84
N ARG A 157 -4.69 -8.11 10.46
CA ARG A 157 -4.10 -7.76 11.75
C ARG A 157 -4.52 -8.71 12.87
N ARG A 158 -5.80 -9.06 12.97
CA ARG A 158 -6.29 -9.99 14.00
C ARG A 158 -5.66 -11.38 13.85
N ILE A 159 -5.61 -11.89 12.63
CA ILE A 159 -4.97 -13.18 12.30
C ILE A 159 -3.50 -13.15 12.71
N ARG A 160 -2.80 -12.04 12.42
CA ARG A 160 -1.41 -11.85 12.83
C ARG A 160 -1.25 -11.90 14.36
N GLU A 161 -2.04 -11.10 15.08
CA GLU A 161 -1.97 -11.04 16.54
C GLU A 161 -2.25 -12.42 17.18
N GLU A 162 -3.20 -13.18 16.63
CA GLU A 162 -3.51 -14.52 17.10
C GLU A 162 -2.37 -15.52 16.81
N MET A 163 -1.76 -15.45 15.63
CA MET A 163 -0.58 -16.27 15.30
C MET A 163 0.59 -15.99 16.23
N ASP A 164 0.87 -14.71 16.50
CA ASP A 164 1.95 -14.29 17.38
C ASP A 164 1.68 -14.72 18.84
N ARG A 165 0.41 -14.82 19.29
CA ARG A 165 0.05 -15.40 20.60
C ARG A 165 0.30 -16.91 20.67
N ARG A 166 -0.05 -17.65 19.62
CA ARG A 166 -0.01 -19.13 19.62
C ARG A 166 1.40 -19.70 19.46
N HIS A 167 2.24 -19.05 18.68
CA HIS A 167 3.54 -19.59 18.28
C HIS A 167 4.72 -18.74 18.80
N GLY A 168 4.42 -17.73 19.62
CA GLY A 168 5.37 -16.68 20.00
C GLY A 168 5.68 -15.72 18.84
N PRO A 169 6.29 -14.56 19.12
CA PRO A 169 6.85 -13.72 18.07
C PRO A 169 7.92 -14.53 17.32
N ALA A 170 7.89 -14.54 15.99
CA ALA A 170 8.89 -15.31 15.24
C ALA A 170 10.29 -14.77 15.53
N ALA A 171 11.19 -15.64 15.99
CA ALA A 171 12.55 -15.32 16.40
C ALA A 171 13.50 -14.99 15.23
#